data_AF-A0A2E7SV09-F1
#
_entry.id   AF-A0A2E7SV09-F1
#
_cell.length_a   1.000
_cell.length_b   1.000
_cell.length_c   1.000
_cell.angle_alpha   90.00
_cell.angle_beta   90.00
_cell.angle_gamma   90.00
#
_symmetry.space_group_name_H-M   'P 1'
#
loop_
_entity.id
_entity.type
_entity.pdbx_description
1 polymer ?
#
loop_
_entity_poly.entity_id
_entity_poly.type
_entity_poly.pdbx_seq_one_letter_code
_entity_poly.pdbx_strand_id
1 'polypeptide(L)'
;SATISELRQPSEDRSPNLSAIVDRVRLAVEPLMGGDVDEAALLQRAVQANIRQSVEQLRAGSDILSSQVQNDGLEIVGAQYSLSTGRVEFL
;
A
#
# COMPACT_ATOMS: atom_id res chain seq x y z
N SER A 1 -6.67 -10.59 4.58
CA SER A 1 -6.68 -9.52 3.55
C SER A 1 -6.53 -10.15 2.19
N ALA A 2 -7.33 -9.73 1.19
CA ALA A 2 -7.38 -10.37 -0.13
C ALA A 2 -6.01 -10.47 -0.83
N THR A 3 -5.13 -9.47 -0.69
CA THR A 3 -3.80 -9.49 -1.32
C THR A 3 -2.82 -10.46 -0.65
N ILE A 4 -2.89 -10.63 0.67
CA ILE A 4 -2.02 -11.58 1.40
C ILE A 4 -2.44 -13.02 1.13
N SER A 5 -3.75 -13.28 1.07
CA SER A 5 -4.26 -14.59 0.65
C SER A 5 -3.82 -14.94 -0.77
N GLU A 6 -3.83 -13.97 -1.69
CA GLU A 6 -3.37 -14.14 -3.08
C GLU A 6 -1.88 -14.42 -3.24
N LEU A 7 -1.05 -13.74 -2.44
CA LEU A 7 0.39 -14.01 -2.42
C LEU A 7 0.69 -15.44 -1.94
N ARG A 8 -0.18 -16.01 -1.10
CA ARG A 8 -0.06 -17.39 -0.61
C ARG A 8 -0.71 -18.42 -1.55
N GLN A 9 -1.79 -18.06 -2.24
CA GLN A 9 -2.49 -18.88 -3.23
C GLN A 9 -2.95 -18.00 -4.41
N PRO A 10 -2.26 -18.01 -5.55
CA PRO A 10 -2.65 -17.22 -6.71
C PRO A 10 -3.99 -17.74 -7.27
N SER A 11 -5.00 -16.88 -7.38
CA SER A 11 -6.28 -17.27 -8.01
C SER A 11 -6.24 -16.98 -9.52
N GLU A 12 -6.57 -17.97 -10.35
CA GLU A 12 -6.53 -17.84 -11.82
C GLU A 12 -7.67 -16.98 -12.42
N ASP A 13 -8.77 -16.76 -11.68
CA ASP A 13 -9.98 -16.07 -12.19
C ASP A 13 -10.08 -14.60 -11.75
N ARG A 14 -9.40 -13.69 -12.45
CA ARG A 14 -9.54 -12.23 -12.20
C ARG A 14 -9.79 -11.41 -13.44
N SER A 15 -10.63 -10.38 -13.26
CA SER A 15 -10.80 -9.34 -14.27
C SER A 15 -9.52 -8.49 -14.37
N PRO A 16 -9.16 -7.98 -15.56
CA PRO A 16 -7.92 -7.23 -15.79
C PRO A 16 -7.72 -6.05 -14.83
N ASN A 17 -8.83 -5.36 -14.50
CA ASN A 17 -8.80 -4.20 -13.59
C ASN A 17 -8.49 -4.61 -12.15
N LEU A 18 -8.96 -5.78 -11.71
CA LEU A 18 -8.68 -6.27 -10.37
C LEU A 18 -7.22 -6.76 -10.25
N SER A 19 -6.68 -7.41 -11.30
CA SER A 19 -5.27 -7.78 -11.36
C SER A 19 -4.37 -6.56 -11.26
N ALA A 20 -4.63 -5.49 -12.03
CA ALA A 20 -3.83 -4.26 -11.98
C ALA A 20 -3.75 -3.63 -10.58
N ILE A 21 -4.87 -3.63 -9.84
CA ILE A 21 -4.90 -3.13 -8.45
C ILE A 21 -4.08 -4.04 -7.53
N VAL A 22 -4.27 -5.35 -7.65
CA VAL A 22 -3.61 -6.33 -6.78
C VAL A 22 -2.11 -6.39 -7.03
N ASP A 23 -1.67 -6.34 -8.28
CA ASP A 23 -0.26 -6.37 -8.65
C ASP A 23 0.51 -5.16 -8.07
N ARG A 24 -0.14 -3.99 -8.02
CA ARG A 24 0.45 -2.80 -7.38
C ARG A 24 0.59 -2.95 -5.88
N VAL A 25 -0.38 -3.58 -5.21
CA VAL A 25 -0.28 -3.88 -3.77
C VAL A 25 0.73 -5.00 -3.53
N ARG A 26 0.82 -5.98 -4.43
CA ARG A 26 1.78 -7.10 -4.36
C ARG A 26 3.22 -6.60 -4.26
N LEU A 27 3.61 -5.63 -5.09
CA LEU A 27 4.97 -5.05 -5.07
C LEU A 27 5.38 -4.50 -3.69
N ALA A 28 4.42 -3.98 -2.91
CA ALA A 28 4.69 -3.45 -1.57
C ALA A 28 4.85 -4.56 -0.51
N VAL A 29 4.24 -5.73 -0.77
CA VAL A 29 4.02 -6.79 0.22
C VAL A 29 4.94 -7.99 -0.01
N GLU A 30 5.28 -8.31 -1.25
CA GLU A 30 6.16 -9.42 -1.63
C GLU A 30 7.55 -9.35 -0.95
N PRO A 31 8.20 -8.18 -0.79
CA PRO A 31 9.48 -8.09 -0.06
C PRO A 31 9.35 -8.38 1.45
N LEU A 32 8.13 -8.32 2.00
CA LEU A 32 7.84 -8.61 3.41
C LEU A 32 7.49 -10.09 3.65
N MET A 33 7.29 -10.86 2.57
CA MET A 33 6.98 -12.28 2.62
C MET A 33 8.27 -13.09 2.80
N GLY A 34 8.71 -13.24 4.05
CA GLY A 34 9.88 -14.04 4.40
C GLY A 34 10.05 -14.19 5.92
N GLY A 35 10.30 -15.43 6.36
CA GLY A 35 10.50 -15.76 7.78
C GLY A 35 9.22 -16.15 8.53
N ASP A 36 9.41 -16.59 9.78
CA ASP A 36 8.32 -17.01 10.68
C ASP A 36 7.73 -15.77 11.37
N VAL A 37 6.95 -15.00 10.63
CA VAL A 37 6.31 -13.77 11.11
C VAL A 37 4.83 -14.03 11.32
N ASP A 38 4.32 -13.63 12.49
CA ASP A 38 2.90 -13.66 12.80
C ASP A 38 2.07 -12.96 11.72
N GLU A 39 0.92 -13.54 11.37
CA GLU A 39 0.10 -13.10 10.25
C GLU A 39 -0.49 -11.70 10.47
N ALA A 40 -0.83 -11.35 11.71
CA ALA A 40 -1.31 -10.01 12.03
C ALA A 40 -0.19 -8.97 11.89
N ALA A 41 1.03 -9.30 12.33
CA ALA A 41 2.20 -8.45 12.15
C ALA A 41 2.55 -8.27 10.65
N LEU A 42 2.45 -9.33 9.85
CA LEU A 42 2.66 -9.28 8.40
C LEU A 42 1.62 -8.40 7.71
N LEU A 43 0.34 -8.51 8.10
CA LEU A 43 -0.73 -7.67 7.59
C LEU A 43 -0.49 -6.19 7.89
N GLN A 44 -0.11 -5.87 9.13
CA GLN A 44 0.16 -4.48 9.50
C GLN A 44 1.34 -3.91 8.68
N ARG A 45 2.43 -4.68 8.53
CA ARG A 45 3.58 -4.26 7.71
C ARG A 45 3.19 -4.07 6.24
N ALA A 46 2.36 -4.96 5.70
CA ALA A 46 1.87 -4.88 4.33
C ALA A 46 1.06 -3.60 4.08
N VAL A 47 0.17 -3.24 5.02
CA VAL A 47 -0.61 -1.98 4.96
C VAL A 47 0.32 -0.78 4.97
N GLN A 48 1.26 -0.72 5.92
CA GLN A 48 2.22 0.40 6.03
C GLN A 48 3.11 0.52 4.78
N ALA A 49 3.60 -0.60 4.26
CA ALA A 49 4.42 -0.60 3.04
C ALA A 49 3.62 -0.12 1.83
N ASN A 50 2.37 -0.53 1.69
CA ASN A 50 1.51 -0.06 0.60
C ASN A 50 1.24 1.45 0.68
N ILE A 51 1.00 1.98 1.88
CA ILE A 51 0.81 3.42 2.08
C ILE A 51 2.07 4.19 1.68
N ARG A 52 3.25 3.76 2.16
CA ARG A 52 4.54 4.39 1.83
C ARG A 52 4.81 4.39 0.33
N GLN A 53 4.68 3.22 -0.32
CA GLN A 53 4.88 3.12 -1.76
C GLN A 53 3.90 4.03 -2.53
N SER A 54 2.65 4.14 -2.08
CA SER A 54 1.66 5.01 -2.71
C SER A 54 2.02 6.49 -2.57
N VAL A 55 2.48 6.92 -1.40
CA VAL A 55 2.97 8.30 -1.16
C VAL A 55 4.19 8.59 -2.02
N GLU A 56 5.16 7.68 -2.08
CA GLU A 56 6.36 7.82 -2.92
C GLU A 56 6.00 7.92 -4.41
N GLN A 57 5.08 7.09 -4.88
CA GLN A 57 4.62 7.13 -6.26
C GLN A 57 3.88 8.43 -6.60
N LEU A 58 3.13 9.01 -5.67
CA LEU A 58 2.50 10.33 -5.88
C LEU A 58 3.54 11.46 -5.91
N ARG A 59 4.59 11.35 -5.09
CA ARG A 59 5.70 12.31 -5.05
C ARG A 59 6.61 12.24 -6.27
N ALA A 60 6.79 11.05 -6.87
CA ALA A 60 7.71 10.84 -7.99
C ALA A 60 7.01 10.75 -9.35
N GLY A 61 5.74 10.38 -9.39
CA GLY A 61 5.03 10.01 -10.63
C GLY A 61 4.31 11.17 -11.33
N SER A 62 4.37 12.39 -10.79
CA SER A 62 3.69 13.55 -11.38
C SER A 62 4.48 14.83 -11.15
N ASP A 63 5.01 15.41 -12.24
CA ASP A 63 5.73 16.69 -12.19
C ASP A 63 4.86 17.83 -11.63
N ILE A 64 3.54 17.75 -11.85
CA ILE A 64 2.57 18.71 -11.31
C ILE A 64 2.54 18.64 -9.79
N LEU A 65 2.36 17.43 -9.24
CA LEU A 65 2.34 17.23 -7.78
C LEU A 65 3.70 17.56 -7.18
N SER A 66 4.80 17.16 -7.82
CA SER A 66 6.17 17.49 -7.39
C SER A 66 6.40 19.00 -7.33
N SER A 67 5.90 19.76 -8.30
CA SER A 67 5.99 21.23 -8.31
C SER A 67 5.14 21.83 -7.18
N GLN A 68 3.91 21.35 -6.99
CA GLN A 68 3.03 21.87 -5.94
C GLN A 68 3.56 21.60 -4.54
N VAL A 69 4.17 20.43 -4.33
CA VAL A 69 4.83 20.07 -3.06
C VAL A 69 6.01 21.00 -2.77
N GLN A 70 6.79 21.38 -3.80
CA GLN A 70 7.97 22.23 -3.63
C GLN A 70 7.62 23.72 -3.50
N ASN A 71 6.61 24.18 -4.24
CA ASN A 71 6.43 25.61 -4.50
C ASN A 71 5.09 26.17 -4.00
N ASP A 72 4.06 25.33 -3.83
CA ASP A 72 2.68 25.79 -3.63
C ASP A 72 2.07 25.30 -2.29
N GLY A 73 2.90 24.74 -1.40
CA GLY A 73 2.50 24.36 -0.04
C GLY A 73 1.67 23.08 0.07
N LEU A 74 1.68 22.23 -0.96
CA LEU A 74 1.01 20.92 -0.92
C LEU A 74 1.81 19.93 -0.07
N GLU A 75 1.16 19.27 0.88
CA GLU A 75 1.74 18.16 1.64
C GLU A 75 1.05 16.84 1.30
N ILE A 76 1.84 15.81 0.98
CA ILE A 76 1.34 14.45 0.75
C ILE A 76 1.67 13.60 1.97
N VAL A 77 0.64 13.20 2.71
CA VAL A 77 0.75 12.36 3.92
C VAL A 77 0.15 10.98 3.69
N GLY A 78 0.75 9.96 4.29
CA GLY A 78 0.19 8.62 4.36
C GLY A 78 -0.56 8.42 5.67
N ALA A 79 -1.69 7.71 5.65
CA ALA A 79 -2.39 7.36 6.87
C ALA A 79 -3.11 6.02 6.75
N GLN A 80 -3.26 5.32 7.88
CA GLN A 80 -4.11 4.15 8.01
C GLN A 80 -5.34 4.46 8.88
N TYR A 81 -6.48 3.88 8.52
CA TYR A 81 -7.71 3.97 9.29
C TYR A 81 -8.05 2.62 9.92
N SER A 82 -8.29 2.63 11.23
CA SER A 82 -8.73 1.45 11.98
C SER A 82 -10.25 1.39 12.04
N LEU A 83 -10.86 0.42 11.36
CA LEU A 83 -12.31 0.20 11.39
C LEU A 83 -12.84 -0.15 12.79
N SER A 84 -12.03 -0.81 13.61
CA SER A 84 -12.42 -1.25 14.95
C SER A 84 -12.41 -0.13 15.99
N THR A 85 -11.54 0.85 15.83
CA THR A 85 -11.36 1.94 16.81
C THR A 85 -11.81 3.31 16.29
N GLY A 86 -12.02 3.44 14.98
CA GLY A 86 -12.32 4.71 14.32
C GLY A 86 -11.14 5.69 14.26
N ARG A 87 -9.92 5.24 14.58
CA ARG A 87 -8.73 6.10 14.62
C ARG A 87 -8.00 6.16 13.29
N VAL A 88 -7.46 7.33 12.99
CA VAL A 88 -6.51 7.57 11.92
C VAL A 88 -5.11 7.64 12.52
N GLU A 89 -4.17 6.88 11.96
CA GLU A 89 -2.76 6.93 12.28
C GLU A 89 -1.99 7.41 11.06
N PHE A 90 -1.30 8.54 11.18
CA PHE A 90 -0.45 9.09 10.14
C PHE A 90 0.93 8.43 10.20
N LEU A 91 1.49 8.11 9.03
CA LEU A 91 2.76 7.37 8.85
C LEU A 91 3.90 8.26 8.37
#